data_AF-A0AAR2LY59-F1
#
_entry.id   AF-A0AAR2LY59-F1
#
_cell.length_a   1.000
_cell.length_b   1.000
_cell.length_c   1.000
_cell.angle_alpha   90.00
_cell.angle_beta   90.00
_cell.angle_gamma   90.00
#
_symmetry.space_group_name_H-M   'P 1'
#
loop_
_entity.id
_entity.type
_entity.pdbx_description
1 polymer ?
#
loop_
_entity_poly.entity_id
_entity_poly.type
_entity_poly.pdbx_seq_one_letter_code
_entity_poly.pdbx_strand_id
1 'polypeptide(L)'
;FQSLLILHFSSSFWKNDVTGLYGHLAGVPKALLPGVGGKKILDFWWETVNTRQLFSEVYLVTNADKYKHYERWATANDFPVENVVNDGSTTLDDRLGAVADLELAIRSRQLQDDIMVIAGDMLCADQNFDIAQVIRFFKSKSGELAIYYELEEGEKCCSRGIVEVCPESHRITRFLEKPQEGVTASRLASVVFYCLRKETLSYLSDFLLQQPNVEDKTFGRFWEWLINEEKLPVYGMKLPTGFQLIGQVGLSDYTKWLAHYSAKQQESPAKPVTCRSYARVGLMGNPSDGFNGKTIALTISNFWAEVTLVESQTLVLLPHPLNDPTEFGSLQDLFRISRKEGYLGGLRLLQATCKKFYQFCSKQGIALTKQNFTLKYDTNIPRQVVSLIGPVCAIVSATLKCLMKFYNITEDDLPKPIRANFILNVETDELFITAGLQDRVVQVYEGLVYMDFSKQLMEERGYGEYIPLDMSSLPTFWLGYLGDPSDSGRIHSNVRQRWLNGETDVVEAMKRFAELTDEARAAFHTKDWPKLAQLMDENFELRRSIYTDDCLGPGNLKMVQLARQFGSAVKLPGSGGAVVGLCMDPDRLVEMKRAFQEAGCVFCLIVPHRPSKSVESSK
;
A
#
# COMPACT_ATOMS: atom_id res chain seq x y z
N PHE A 1 -1.92 3.87 27.75
CA PHE A 1 -3.38 3.71 27.69
C PHE A 1 -3.76 3.13 29.05
N GLN A 2 -4.87 3.49 29.69
CA GLN A 2 -4.98 3.18 31.12
C GLN A 2 -5.41 1.73 31.37
N SER A 3 -6.43 1.22 30.69
CA SER A 3 -6.95 -0.12 30.98
C SER A 3 -7.23 -0.96 29.74
N LEU A 4 -6.94 -2.26 29.83
CA LEU A 4 -7.32 -3.28 28.85
C LEU A 4 -8.22 -4.31 29.53
N LEU A 5 -9.38 -4.60 28.93
CA LEU A 5 -10.28 -5.65 29.35
C LEU A 5 -10.26 -6.78 28.33
N ILE A 6 -9.87 -7.96 28.80
CA ILE A 6 -9.95 -9.19 28.03
C ILE A 6 -11.21 -9.92 28.48
N LEU A 7 -12.15 -10.10 27.56
CA LEU A 7 -13.44 -10.74 27.85
C LEU A 7 -13.46 -12.14 27.23
N HIS A 8 -14.00 -13.12 27.96
CA HIS A 8 -14.10 -14.50 27.49
C HIS A 8 -15.55 -14.94 27.36
N PHE A 9 -15.96 -15.32 26.15
CA PHE A 9 -17.39 -15.52 25.82
C PHE A 9 -17.76 -16.93 25.35
N SER A 10 -16.82 -17.87 25.28
CA SER A 10 -17.04 -19.14 24.58
C SER A 10 -16.63 -20.38 25.37
N SER A 11 -17.61 -21.24 25.62
CA SER A 11 -17.39 -22.63 26.01
C SER A 11 -17.05 -23.46 24.76
N SER A 12 -15.99 -24.25 24.83
CA SER A 12 -15.65 -25.20 23.77
C SER A 12 -16.58 -26.42 23.84
N PHE A 13 -17.39 -26.65 22.80
CA PHE A 13 -18.21 -27.85 22.68
C PHE A 13 -17.46 -28.96 21.94
N TRP A 14 -16.78 -29.82 22.70
CA TRP A 14 -16.17 -31.05 22.19
C TRP A 14 -17.16 -32.22 22.27
N LYS A 15 -18.35 -32.10 21.67
CA LYS A 15 -19.33 -33.21 21.71
C LYS A 15 -19.08 -34.31 20.66
N ASN A 16 -18.24 -34.05 19.64
CA ASN A 16 -18.06 -34.94 18.49
C ASN A 16 -16.57 -35.24 18.16
N ASP A 17 -15.72 -35.52 19.15
CA ASP A 17 -14.39 -36.10 18.85
C ASP A 17 -14.51 -37.62 18.66
N VAL A 18 -14.53 -38.05 17.40
CA VAL A 18 -14.59 -39.48 17.01
C VAL A 18 -13.21 -40.16 17.19
N THR A 19 -12.14 -39.39 17.36
CA THR A 19 -10.75 -39.88 17.39
C THR A 19 -10.19 -40.11 18.80
N GLY A 20 -10.80 -39.50 19.83
CA GLY A 20 -10.38 -39.64 21.24
C GLY A 20 -9.06 -38.94 21.61
N LEU A 21 -8.34 -38.37 20.64
CA LEU A 21 -7.06 -37.70 20.82
C LEU A 21 -7.17 -36.41 21.65
N TYR A 22 -8.32 -35.73 21.60
CA TYR A 22 -8.54 -34.45 22.28
C TYR A 22 -9.46 -34.56 23.50
N GLY A 23 -9.78 -35.78 23.95
CA GLY A 23 -10.66 -36.01 25.10
C GLY A 23 -10.17 -35.35 26.40
N HIS A 24 -8.86 -35.15 26.56
CA HIS A 24 -8.27 -34.45 27.71
C HIS A 24 -8.50 -32.92 27.71
N LEU A 25 -8.92 -32.34 26.57
CA LEU A 25 -9.26 -30.92 26.44
C LEU A 25 -10.75 -30.64 26.66
N ALA A 26 -11.56 -31.67 26.92
CA ALA A 26 -12.97 -31.52 27.24
C ALA A 26 -13.15 -30.70 28.52
N GLY A 27 -13.88 -29.59 28.43
CA GLY A 27 -14.16 -28.69 29.57
C GLY A 27 -13.14 -27.58 29.79
N VAL A 28 -11.99 -27.60 29.09
CA VAL A 28 -11.00 -26.51 29.12
C VAL A 28 -11.54 -25.29 28.36
N PRO A 29 -11.47 -24.06 28.92
CA PRO A 29 -11.90 -22.86 28.21
C PRO A 29 -11.15 -22.66 26.89
N LYS A 30 -11.84 -22.15 25.86
CA LYS A 30 -11.26 -21.97 24.53
C LYS A 30 -9.99 -21.10 24.53
N ALA A 31 -9.96 -20.01 25.32
CA ALA A 31 -8.79 -19.14 25.42
C ALA A 31 -7.57 -19.83 26.07
N LEU A 32 -7.77 -20.98 26.72
CA LEU A 32 -6.73 -21.77 27.36
C LEU A 32 -6.40 -23.06 26.60
N LEU A 33 -6.92 -23.23 25.38
CA LEU A 33 -6.57 -24.36 24.53
C LEU A 33 -5.09 -24.26 24.11
N PRO A 34 -4.36 -25.39 24.12
CA PRO A 34 -2.94 -25.41 23.78
C PRO A 34 -2.77 -25.17 22.28
N GLY A 35 -2.02 -24.13 21.94
CA GLY A 35 -1.56 -23.88 20.59
C GLY A 35 -0.26 -24.55 20.24
N VAL A 36 0.26 -24.17 19.08
CA VAL A 36 1.53 -24.70 18.57
C VAL A 36 2.67 -24.28 19.51
N GLY A 37 3.52 -25.25 19.87
CA GLY A 37 4.56 -25.07 20.90
C GLY A 37 4.05 -25.15 22.35
N GLY A 38 2.78 -25.52 22.58
CA GLY A 38 2.21 -25.70 23.92
C GLY A 38 1.73 -24.42 24.60
N LYS A 39 1.92 -23.25 23.97
CA LYS A 39 1.41 -21.95 24.46
C LYS A 39 -0.10 -21.83 24.25
N LYS A 40 -0.82 -21.30 25.23
CA LYS A 40 -2.27 -21.09 25.17
C LYS A 40 -2.60 -19.82 24.40
N ILE A 41 -3.82 -19.71 23.87
CA ILE A 41 -4.29 -18.52 23.12
C ILE A 41 -4.10 -17.23 23.93
N LEU A 42 -4.45 -17.28 25.22
CA LEU A 42 -4.33 -16.12 26.11
C LEU A 42 -2.88 -15.71 26.41
N ASP A 43 -1.92 -16.64 26.33
CA ASP A 43 -0.49 -16.34 26.53
C ASP A 43 0.01 -15.37 25.45
N PHE A 44 -0.47 -15.51 24.20
CA PHE A 44 -0.09 -14.62 23.10
C PHE A 44 -0.56 -13.17 23.34
N TRP A 45 -1.79 -12.98 23.83
CA TRP A 45 -2.30 -11.66 24.19
C TRP A 45 -1.54 -11.06 25.36
N TRP A 46 -1.28 -11.86 26.41
CA TRP A 46 -0.55 -11.40 27.58
C TRP A 46 0.89 -11.00 27.25
N GLU A 47 1.64 -11.81 26.50
CA GLU A 47 3.00 -11.47 26.04
C GLU A 47 3.01 -10.15 25.24
N THR A 48 2.06 -9.98 24.32
CA THR A 48 1.96 -8.77 23.48
C THR A 48 1.70 -7.51 24.31
N VAL A 49 0.85 -7.62 25.33
CA VAL A 49 0.44 -6.52 26.21
C VAL A 49 1.52 -6.19 27.23
N ASN A 50 2.11 -7.20 27.86
CA ASN A 50 3.10 -7.06 28.94
C ASN A 50 4.44 -6.52 28.44
N THR A 51 4.91 -6.97 27.26
CA THR A 51 6.24 -6.62 26.72
C THR A 51 6.48 -5.11 26.55
N ARG A 52 5.42 -4.29 26.39
CA ARG A 52 5.56 -2.87 26.05
C ARG A 52 5.04 -1.89 27.10
N GLN A 53 4.58 -2.36 28.27
CA GLN A 53 3.96 -1.52 29.32
C GLN A 53 2.94 -0.50 28.73
N LEU A 54 2.18 -0.92 27.72
CA LEU A 54 1.24 -0.03 27.01
C LEU A 54 0.01 0.33 27.87
N PHE A 55 -0.27 -0.53 28.85
CA PHE A 55 -1.44 -0.47 29.73
C PHE A 55 -0.99 -0.40 31.18
N SER A 56 -1.66 0.44 31.97
CA SER A 56 -1.43 0.52 33.41
C SER A 56 -2.03 -0.69 34.12
N GLU A 57 -3.23 -1.10 33.71
CA GLU A 57 -3.96 -2.22 34.28
C GLU A 57 -4.60 -3.09 33.20
N VAL A 58 -4.65 -4.40 33.45
CA VAL A 58 -5.27 -5.38 32.57
C VAL A 58 -6.20 -6.25 33.40
N TYR A 59 -7.44 -6.41 32.94
CA TYR A 59 -8.47 -7.22 33.59
C TYR A 59 -8.92 -8.34 32.68
N LEU A 60 -9.28 -9.47 33.30
CA LEU A 60 -9.79 -10.65 32.60
C LEU A 60 -11.16 -10.99 33.17
N VAL A 61 -12.21 -11.00 32.34
CA VAL A 61 -13.57 -11.34 32.77
C VAL A 61 -13.91 -12.76 32.35
N THR A 62 -14.42 -13.55 33.29
CA THR A 62 -14.80 -14.94 33.09
C THR A 62 -15.98 -15.35 33.97
N ASN A 63 -16.55 -16.51 33.67
CA ASN A 63 -17.66 -17.08 34.42
C ASN A 63 -17.21 -17.92 35.62
N ALA A 64 -18.14 -18.20 36.53
CA ALA A 64 -17.85 -18.92 37.76
C ALA A 64 -17.46 -20.39 37.50
N ASP A 65 -18.03 -21.03 36.47
CA ASP A 65 -17.68 -22.41 36.08
C ASP A 65 -16.21 -22.52 35.66
N LYS A 66 -15.69 -21.55 34.90
CA LYS A 66 -14.32 -21.56 34.35
C LYS A 66 -13.31 -20.75 35.15
N TYR A 67 -13.73 -19.99 36.15
CA TYR A 67 -12.88 -19.11 36.97
C TYR A 67 -11.58 -19.78 37.44
N LYS A 68 -11.66 -21.00 38.00
CA LYS A 68 -10.48 -21.73 38.51
C LYS A 68 -9.43 -22.04 37.44
N HIS A 69 -9.84 -22.20 36.18
CA HIS A 69 -8.88 -22.40 35.10
C HIS A 69 -8.08 -21.13 34.82
N TYR A 70 -8.74 -19.97 34.86
CA TYR A 70 -8.10 -18.66 34.64
C TYR A 70 -7.28 -18.20 35.84
N GLU A 71 -7.69 -18.49 37.06
CA GLU A 71 -6.89 -18.24 38.28
C GLU A 71 -5.55 -18.98 38.24
N ARG A 72 -5.56 -20.27 37.84
CA ARG A 72 -4.35 -21.06 37.65
C ARG A 72 -3.48 -20.55 36.51
N TRP A 73 -4.10 -20.14 35.41
CA TRP A 73 -3.39 -19.53 34.29
C TRP A 73 -2.72 -18.21 34.69
N ALA A 74 -3.42 -17.37 35.45
CA ALA A 74 -2.91 -16.08 35.90
C ALA A 74 -1.69 -16.25 36.81
N THR A 75 -1.79 -17.17 37.77
CA THR A 75 -0.68 -17.51 38.67
C THR A 75 0.54 -18.04 37.90
N ALA A 76 0.34 -18.85 36.86
CA ALA A 76 1.43 -19.45 36.09
C ALA A 76 2.14 -18.47 35.14
N ASN A 77 1.50 -17.36 34.78
CA ASN A 77 1.98 -16.37 33.80
C ASN A 77 2.25 -14.99 34.41
N ASP A 78 2.32 -14.90 35.75
CA ASP A 78 2.52 -13.66 36.50
C ASP A 78 1.47 -12.56 36.18
N PHE A 79 0.23 -12.97 35.89
CA PHE A 79 -0.90 -12.06 35.75
C PHE A 79 -1.52 -11.79 37.13
N PRO A 80 -1.91 -10.53 37.47
CA PRO A 80 -2.53 -10.20 38.75
C PRO A 80 -3.85 -10.95 38.93
N VAL A 81 -3.89 -11.93 39.85
CA VAL A 81 -5.07 -12.77 40.09
C VAL A 81 -6.25 -11.92 40.56
N GLU A 82 -5.96 -10.86 41.32
CA GLU A 82 -6.93 -9.85 41.74
C GLU A 82 -7.61 -9.14 40.59
N ASN A 83 -7.08 -9.18 39.36
CA ASN A 83 -7.67 -8.55 38.18
C ASN A 83 -8.54 -9.53 37.36
N VAL A 84 -8.69 -10.78 37.81
CA VAL A 84 -9.66 -11.72 37.24
C VAL A 84 -11.03 -11.43 37.85
N VAL A 85 -11.99 -11.02 37.03
CA VAL A 85 -13.37 -10.71 37.41
C VAL A 85 -14.25 -11.91 37.11
N ASN A 86 -14.98 -12.36 38.13
CA ASN A 86 -15.96 -13.44 38.02
C ASN A 86 -17.37 -12.85 37.85
N ASP A 87 -18.05 -13.20 36.77
CA ASP A 87 -19.42 -12.75 36.49
C ASP A 87 -20.51 -13.47 37.31
N GLY A 88 -20.17 -14.57 37.98
CA GLY A 88 -21.08 -15.36 38.81
C GLY A 88 -21.92 -16.40 38.07
N SER A 89 -21.90 -16.41 36.74
CA SER A 89 -22.66 -17.36 35.91
C SER A 89 -22.02 -18.75 35.89
N THR A 90 -22.85 -19.78 35.90
CA THR A 90 -22.43 -21.19 35.98
C THR A 90 -22.87 -22.02 34.77
N THR A 91 -23.84 -21.52 34.01
CA THR A 91 -24.47 -22.18 32.86
C THR A 91 -24.59 -21.21 31.69
N LEU A 92 -25.13 -21.69 30.56
CA LEU A 92 -25.44 -20.81 29.42
C LEU A 92 -26.75 -20.01 29.64
N ASP A 93 -27.63 -20.48 30.53
CA ASP A 93 -28.96 -19.91 30.74
C ASP A 93 -28.93 -18.75 31.76
N ASP A 94 -27.97 -18.74 32.69
CA ASP A 94 -27.73 -17.68 33.70
C ASP A 94 -26.67 -16.66 33.28
N ARG A 95 -26.23 -16.68 32.02
CA ARG A 95 -25.24 -15.72 31.49
C ARG A 95 -25.78 -14.28 31.55
N LEU A 96 -24.92 -13.31 31.85
CA LEU A 96 -25.30 -11.89 31.90
C LEU A 96 -25.37 -11.27 30.50
N GLY A 97 -24.51 -11.73 29.59
CA GLY A 97 -24.35 -11.20 28.23
C GLY A 97 -23.09 -10.34 28.12
N ALA A 98 -22.51 -10.29 26.92
CA ALA A 98 -21.18 -9.74 26.71
C ALA A 98 -21.02 -8.25 27.11
N VAL A 99 -22.08 -7.47 26.91
CA VAL A 99 -22.11 -6.05 27.29
C VAL A 99 -22.26 -5.88 28.81
N ALA A 100 -22.99 -6.79 29.46
CA ALA A 100 -23.15 -6.80 30.91
C ALA A 100 -21.86 -7.23 31.63
N ASP A 101 -21.11 -8.17 31.06
CA ASP A 101 -19.79 -8.57 31.58
C ASP A 101 -18.80 -7.40 31.55
N LEU A 102 -18.85 -6.58 30.49
CA LEU A 102 -18.08 -5.35 30.38
C LEU A 102 -18.49 -4.32 31.43
N GLU A 103 -19.80 -4.07 31.59
CA GLU A 103 -20.34 -3.15 32.61
C GLU A 103 -19.94 -3.58 34.03
N LEU A 104 -20.02 -4.89 34.32
CA LEU A 104 -19.61 -5.45 35.61
C LEU A 104 -18.14 -5.17 35.91
N ALA A 105 -17.25 -5.37 34.93
CA ALA A 105 -15.83 -5.11 35.10
C ALA A 105 -15.54 -3.62 35.35
N ILE A 106 -16.19 -2.73 34.59
CA ILE A 106 -16.06 -1.28 34.75
C ILE A 106 -16.54 -0.85 36.14
N ARG A 107 -17.73 -1.32 36.56
CA ARG A 107 -18.34 -0.95 37.85
C ARG A 107 -17.57 -1.52 39.04
N SER A 108 -17.14 -2.77 38.98
CA SER A 108 -16.41 -3.44 40.07
C SER A 108 -15.01 -2.85 40.29
N ARG A 109 -14.36 -2.39 39.22
CA ARG A 109 -13.01 -1.80 39.27
C ARG A 109 -12.98 -0.28 39.22
N GLN A 110 -14.15 0.35 39.14
CA GLN A 110 -14.31 1.81 39.11
C GLN A 110 -13.49 2.47 38.01
N LEU A 111 -13.49 1.88 36.81
CA LEU A 111 -12.72 2.40 35.68
C LEU A 111 -13.33 3.72 35.19
N GLN A 112 -12.52 4.78 35.14
CA GLN A 112 -12.92 6.14 34.74
C GLN A 112 -12.15 6.65 33.51
N ASP A 113 -11.36 5.78 32.89
CA ASP A 113 -10.45 6.10 31.81
C ASP A 113 -10.85 5.41 30.50
N ASP A 114 -10.15 5.75 29.40
CA ASP A 114 -10.32 5.07 28.12
C ASP A 114 -9.92 3.59 28.23
N ILE A 115 -10.78 2.70 27.72
CA ILE A 115 -10.60 1.26 27.82
C ILE A 115 -10.45 0.63 26.44
N MET A 116 -9.64 -0.43 26.37
CA MET A 116 -9.56 -1.30 25.21
C MET A 116 -10.23 -2.61 25.57
N VAL A 117 -11.03 -3.18 24.68
CA VAL A 117 -11.77 -4.42 24.89
C VAL A 117 -11.38 -5.42 23.82
N ILE A 118 -10.87 -6.58 24.22
CA ILE A 118 -10.46 -7.67 23.32
C ILE A 118 -11.15 -8.96 23.76
N ALA A 119 -11.65 -9.74 22.81
CA ALA A 119 -12.08 -11.11 23.12
C ALA A 119 -10.87 -12.05 23.25
N GLY A 120 -10.71 -12.64 24.43
CA GLY A 120 -9.55 -13.49 24.77
C GLY A 120 -9.51 -14.83 24.03
N ASP A 121 -10.56 -15.21 23.32
CA ASP A 121 -10.65 -16.43 22.53
C ASP A 121 -10.42 -16.21 21.03
N MET A 122 -10.07 -14.98 20.62
CA MET A 122 -9.71 -14.64 19.25
C MET A 122 -8.20 -14.75 19.04
N LEU A 123 -7.80 -15.20 17.86
CA LEU A 123 -6.39 -15.30 17.49
C LEU A 123 -6.15 -14.57 16.16
N CYS A 124 -5.28 -13.56 16.20
CA CYS A 124 -4.86 -12.85 15.00
C CYS A 124 -4.05 -13.80 14.11
N ALA A 125 -4.31 -13.85 12.81
CA ALA A 125 -3.55 -14.71 11.90
C ALA A 125 -2.04 -14.34 11.83
N ASP A 126 -1.70 -13.17 12.34
CA ASP A 126 -0.34 -12.68 12.50
C ASP A 126 0.04 -12.56 13.99
N GLN A 127 1.10 -13.26 14.41
CA GLN A 127 1.61 -13.22 15.78
C GLN A 127 2.29 -11.89 16.13
N ASN A 128 2.59 -11.06 15.13
CA ASN A 128 3.35 -9.81 15.27
C ASN A 128 2.48 -8.55 15.20
N PHE A 129 1.20 -8.62 15.55
CA PHE A 129 0.29 -7.46 15.54
C PHE A 129 0.78 -6.30 16.44
N ASP A 130 0.73 -5.05 15.95
CA ASP A 130 1.11 -3.87 16.74
C ASP A 130 -0.08 -3.15 17.39
N ILE A 131 -0.41 -3.54 18.63
CA ILE A 131 -1.40 -2.84 19.47
C ILE A 131 -1.05 -1.35 19.65
N ALA A 132 0.24 -0.97 19.63
CA ALA A 132 0.63 0.44 19.77
C ALA A 132 0.15 1.29 18.58
N GLN A 133 0.05 0.71 17.39
CA GLN A 133 -0.50 1.41 16.21
C GLN A 133 -1.99 1.69 16.40
N VAL A 134 -2.75 0.72 16.94
CA VAL A 134 -4.18 0.88 17.27
C VAL A 134 -4.37 2.04 18.24
N ILE A 135 -3.59 2.08 19.32
CA ILE A 135 -3.68 3.15 20.33
C ILE A 135 -3.37 4.52 19.72
N ARG A 136 -2.34 4.62 18.87
CA ARG A 136 -2.00 5.89 18.19
C ARG A 136 -3.13 6.35 17.27
N PHE A 137 -3.74 5.42 16.53
CA PHE A 137 -4.86 5.74 15.65
C PHE A 137 -6.09 6.18 16.45
N PHE A 138 -6.45 5.49 17.53
CA PHE A 138 -7.54 5.88 18.43
C PHE A 138 -7.33 7.30 19.00
N LYS A 139 -6.12 7.62 19.47
CA LYS A 139 -5.78 8.96 19.98
C LYS A 139 -5.83 10.06 18.92
N SER A 140 -5.68 9.71 17.64
CA SER A 140 -5.72 10.69 16.54
C SER A 140 -7.13 11.09 16.12
N LYS A 141 -8.14 10.30 16.50
CA LYS A 141 -9.55 10.54 16.20
C LYS A 141 -10.26 11.11 17.43
N SER A 142 -11.47 11.62 17.26
CA SER A 142 -12.33 12.18 18.33
C SER A 142 -13.59 11.33 18.54
N GLY A 143 -13.43 10.01 18.54
CA GLY A 143 -14.52 9.05 18.75
C GLY A 143 -14.00 7.66 19.09
N GLU A 144 -14.89 6.68 18.99
CA GLU A 144 -14.61 5.27 19.33
C GLU A 144 -13.88 4.56 18.20
N LEU A 145 -13.26 3.41 18.48
CA LEU A 145 -12.56 2.62 17.47
C LEU A 145 -13.02 1.17 17.47
N ALA A 146 -13.36 0.65 16.30
CA ALA A 146 -13.57 -0.77 16.07
C ALA A 146 -12.63 -1.30 14.98
N ILE A 147 -12.09 -2.49 15.20
CA ILE A 147 -11.24 -3.15 14.22
C ILE A 147 -12.09 -4.07 13.33
N TYR A 148 -11.84 -4.00 12.02
CA TYR A 148 -12.49 -4.84 11.03
C TYR A 148 -11.49 -5.46 10.06
N TYR A 149 -11.88 -6.55 9.41
CA TYR A 149 -11.11 -7.21 8.36
C TYR A 149 -12.04 -7.57 7.20
N GLU A 150 -11.46 -7.91 6.06
CA GLU A 150 -12.20 -8.31 4.87
C GLU A 150 -12.41 -9.84 4.85
N LEU A 151 -13.67 -10.28 4.72
CA LEU A 151 -14.04 -11.70 4.72
C LEU A 151 -13.54 -12.42 3.45
N GLU A 152 -12.90 -13.58 3.61
CA GLU A 152 -12.42 -14.41 2.49
C GLU A 152 -13.57 -14.97 1.64
N GLU A 153 -13.27 -15.33 0.38
CA GLU A 153 -14.22 -15.99 -0.54
C GLU A 153 -14.67 -17.34 0.03
N GLY A 154 -15.86 -17.38 0.62
CA GLY A 154 -16.45 -18.57 1.26
C GLY A 154 -16.91 -18.34 2.70
N GLU A 155 -16.47 -17.26 3.35
CA GLU A 155 -16.98 -16.87 4.66
C GLU A 155 -18.36 -16.22 4.55
N LYS A 156 -19.28 -16.64 5.44
CA LYS A 156 -20.67 -16.18 5.45
C LYS A 156 -20.83 -14.94 6.33
N CYS A 157 -21.40 -13.87 5.76
CA CYS A 157 -21.69 -12.62 6.47
C CYS A 157 -22.65 -12.82 7.66
N CYS A 158 -23.56 -13.80 7.60
CA CYS A 158 -24.54 -14.08 8.66
C CYS A 158 -23.93 -14.62 9.97
N SER A 159 -22.61 -14.84 10.03
CA SER A 159 -21.91 -15.31 11.23
C SER A 159 -21.18 -14.21 12.01
N ARG A 160 -21.10 -12.99 11.45
CA ARG A 160 -20.30 -11.87 11.98
C ARG A 160 -21.10 -10.57 11.98
N GLY A 161 -20.63 -9.59 12.76
CA GLY A 161 -21.06 -8.21 12.63
C GLY A 161 -20.40 -7.58 11.40
N ILE A 162 -21.18 -7.00 10.50
CA ILE A 162 -20.70 -6.37 9.27
C ILE A 162 -20.73 -4.85 9.41
N VAL A 163 -19.66 -4.19 8.98
CA VAL A 163 -19.52 -2.74 9.03
C VAL A 163 -19.51 -2.13 7.64
N GLU A 164 -20.12 -0.96 7.52
CA GLU A 164 -19.98 -0.08 6.36
C GLU A 164 -19.11 1.10 6.79
N VAL A 165 -17.98 1.30 6.11
CA VAL A 165 -16.98 2.31 6.50
C VAL A 165 -16.85 3.33 5.39
N CYS A 166 -16.95 4.61 5.74
CA CYS A 166 -16.68 5.70 4.82
C CYS A 166 -15.19 5.73 4.47
N PRO A 167 -14.79 5.58 3.20
CA PRO A 167 -13.38 5.51 2.79
C PRO A 167 -12.56 6.76 3.17
N GLU A 168 -13.18 7.94 3.16
CA GLU A 168 -12.48 9.21 3.39
C GLU A 168 -12.30 9.55 4.88
N SER A 169 -13.35 9.32 5.67
CA SER A 169 -13.35 9.69 7.09
C SER A 169 -12.90 8.56 8.02
N HIS A 170 -12.91 7.33 7.49
CA HIS A 170 -12.83 6.06 8.25
C HIS A 170 -13.93 5.91 9.29
N ARG A 171 -15.02 6.69 9.20
CA ARG A 171 -16.16 6.57 10.10
C ARG A 171 -17.01 5.38 9.69
N ILE A 172 -17.41 4.56 10.64
CA ILE A 172 -18.40 3.52 10.46
C ILE A 172 -19.76 4.19 10.30
N THR A 173 -20.37 4.05 9.13
CA THR A 173 -21.67 4.65 8.81
C THR A 173 -22.81 3.77 9.26
N ARG A 174 -22.64 2.44 9.19
CA ARG A 174 -23.63 1.45 9.62
C ARG A 174 -22.93 0.23 10.20
N PHE A 175 -23.53 -0.34 11.23
CA PHE A 175 -23.17 -1.63 11.80
C PHE A 175 -24.38 -2.56 11.72
N LEU A 176 -24.19 -3.79 11.25
CA LEU A 176 -25.23 -4.81 11.12
C LEU A 176 -24.79 -6.09 11.82
N GLU A 177 -25.47 -6.50 12.88
CA GLU A 177 -25.17 -7.76 13.57
C GLU A 177 -25.76 -8.94 12.78
N LYS A 178 -24.90 -9.81 12.25
CA LYS A 178 -25.26 -11.06 11.56
C LYS A 178 -26.38 -10.88 10.51
N PRO A 179 -26.16 -10.00 9.51
CA PRO A 179 -27.18 -9.72 8.50
C PRO A 179 -27.52 -10.96 7.67
N GLN A 180 -28.77 -11.02 7.19
CA GLN A 180 -29.16 -12.00 6.16
C GLN A 180 -28.44 -11.70 4.84
N GLU A 181 -28.26 -12.73 4.01
CA GLU A 181 -27.63 -12.57 2.69
C GLU A 181 -28.40 -11.57 1.82
N GLY A 182 -27.68 -10.63 1.19
CA GLY A 182 -28.25 -9.60 0.32
C GLY A 182 -28.64 -8.28 1.00
N VAL A 183 -28.58 -8.18 2.34
CA VAL A 183 -28.91 -6.94 3.07
C VAL A 183 -27.87 -5.84 2.89
N THR A 184 -26.59 -6.22 2.74
CA THR A 184 -25.49 -5.30 2.47
C THR A 184 -24.54 -5.89 1.44
N ALA A 185 -23.91 -5.02 0.65
CA ALA A 185 -22.81 -5.37 -0.24
C ALA A 185 -21.45 -5.41 0.47
N SER A 186 -21.37 -4.90 1.72
CA SER A 186 -20.12 -4.88 2.47
C SER A 186 -19.72 -6.28 2.93
N ARG A 187 -18.42 -6.60 2.76
CA ARG A 187 -17.77 -7.82 3.27
C ARG A 187 -16.79 -7.52 4.41
N LEU A 188 -16.91 -6.35 5.03
CA LEU A 188 -16.05 -5.94 6.14
C LEU A 188 -16.63 -6.45 7.46
N ALA A 189 -15.96 -7.41 8.10
CA ALA A 189 -16.39 -7.99 9.36
C ALA A 189 -15.68 -7.34 10.54
N SER A 190 -16.46 -6.92 11.54
CA SER A 190 -15.95 -6.44 12.83
C SER A 190 -15.63 -7.61 13.75
N VAL A 191 -14.58 -7.45 14.54
CA VAL A 191 -14.22 -8.35 15.64
C VAL A 191 -14.35 -7.65 16.97
N VAL A 192 -14.39 -8.42 18.07
CA VAL A 192 -14.35 -7.84 19.42
C VAL A 192 -12.93 -7.41 19.71
N PHE A 193 -12.58 -6.26 19.13
CA PHE A 193 -11.39 -5.49 19.39
C PHE A 193 -11.79 -4.03 19.25
N TYR A 194 -12.13 -3.43 20.39
CA TYR A 194 -12.72 -2.10 20.48
C TYR A 194 -11.86 -1.20 21.37
N CYS A 195 -11.81 0.10 21.07
CA CYS A 195 -11.34 1.11 22.00
C CYS A 195 -12.51 2.04 22.31
N LEU A 196 -12.84 2.14 23.59
CA LEU A 196 -13.93 2.93 24.13
C LEU A 196 -13.39 4.10 24.95
N ARG A 197 -13.90 5.29 24.73
CA ARG A 197 -13.62 6.46 25.55
C ARG A 197 -14.41 6.42 26.84
N LYS A 198 -13.89 7.07 27.87
CA LYS A 198 -14.59 7.20 29.17
C LYS A 198 -16.01 7.78 29.02
N GLU A 199 -16.23 8.69 28.07
CA GLU A 199 -17.55 9.32 27.87
C GLU A 199 -18.59 8.33 27.32
N THR A 200 -18.16 7.31 26.58
CA THR A 200 -19.05 6.30 26.00
C THR A 200 -19.44 5.21 27.00
N LEU A 201 -18.71 5.09 28.13
CA LEU A 201 -18.97 4.03 29.10
C LEU A 201 -20.36 4.16 29.76
N SER A 202 -20.92 5.37 29.88
CA SER A 202 -22.27 5.58 30.43
C SER A 202 -23.38 4.97 29.56
N TYR A 203 -23.17 4.92 28.24
CA TYR A 203 -24.14 4.37 27.29
C TYR A 203 -24.32 2.85 27.44
N LEU A 204 -23.36 2.15 28.07
CA LEU A 204 -23.49 0.72 28.37
C LEU A 204 -24.67 0.46 29.31
N SER A 205 -24.81 1.28 30.36
CA SER A 205 -25.92 1.16 31.30
C SER A 205 -27.26 1.48 30.64
N ASP A 206 -27.32 2.51 29.79
CA ASP A 206 -28.53 2.90 29.06
C ASP A 206 -28.99 1.78 28.11
N PHE A 207 -28.07 1.17 27.36
CA PHE A 207 -28.37 0.03 26.50
C PHE A 207 -28.88 -1.18 27.28
N LEU A 208 -28.26 -1.50 28.42
CA LEU A 208 -28.67 -2.62 29.26
C LEU A 208 -30.06 -2.43 29.88
N LEU A 209 -30.47 -1.19 30.16
CA LEU A 209 -31.82 -0.88 30.63
C LEU A 209 -32.88 -1.07 29.54
N GLN A 210 -32.55 -0.80 28.28
CA GLN A 210 -33.45 -0.95 27.15
C GLN A 210 -33.60 -2.41 26.67
N GLN A 211 -32.63 -3.27 26.98
CA GLN A 211 -32.60 -4.67 26.54
C GLN A 211 -32.89 -5.64 27.70
N PRO A 212 -34.15 -6.09 27.89
CA PRO A 212 -34.49 -7.02 28.95
C PRO A 212 -33.96 -8.44 28.69
N ASN A 213 -33.84 -8.84 27.42
CA ASN A 213 -33.42 -10.18 27.02
C ASN A 213 -31.89 -10.30 27.00
N VAL A 214 -31.38 -11.41 27.54
CA VAL A 214 -29.93 -11.71 27.58
C VAL A 214 -29.34 -11.90 26.17
N GLU A 215 -30.12 -12.45 25.24
CA GLU A 215 -29.67 -12.71 23.87
C GLU A 215 -29.36 -11.42 23.07
N ASP A 216 -30.00 -10.31 23.45
CA ASP A 216 -29.82 -9.02 22.83
C ASP A 216 -28.65 -8.22 23.44
N LYS A 217 -28.11 -8.66 24.60
CA LYS A 217 -26.97 -8.05 25.31
C LYS A 217 -25.61 -8.41 24.70
N THR A 218 -25.52 -8.42 23.38
CA THR A 218 -24.29 -8.71 22.63
C THR A 218 -23.61 -7.44 22.14
N PHE A 219 -22.28 -7.49 21.96
CA PHE A 219 -21.55 -6.33 21.41
C PHE A 219 -22.06 -5.91 20.03
N GLY A 220 -22.47 -6.87 19.20
CA GLY A 220 -22.99 -6.57 17.88
C GLY A 220 -24.23 -5.68 17.93
N ARG A 221 -25.21 -6.02 18.76
CA ARG A 221 -26.42 -5.22 18.98
C ARG A 221 -26.12 -3.88 19.65
N PHE A 222 -25.16 -3.85 20.57
CA PHE A 222 -24.72 -2.60 21.18
C PHE A 222 -24.14 -1.64 20.14
N TRP A 223 -23.23 -2.10 19.28
CA TRP A 223 -22.65 -1.26 18.22
C TRP A 223 -23.69 -0.86 17.16
N GLU A 224 -24.60 -1.77 16.81
CA GLU A 224 -25.73 -1.46 15.93
C GLU A 224 -26.57 -0.30 16.48
N TRP A 225 -26.97 -0.37 17.76
CA TRP A 225 -27.71 0.71 18.44
C TRP A 225 -26.89 2.00 18.54
N LEU A 226 -25.65 1.92 18.99
CA LEU A 226 -24.77 3.08 19.23
C LEU A 226 -24.47 3.87 17.94
N ILE A 227 -24.25 3.15 16.82
CA ILE A 227 -23.90 3.74 15.53
C ILE A 227 -25.14 4.19 14.76
N ASN A 228 -26.17 3.34 14.70
CA ASN A 228 -27.32 3.59 13.84
C ASN A 228 -28.37 4.49 14.51
N GLU A 229 -28.58 4.36 15.83
CA GLU A 229 -29.62 5.09 16.57
C GLU A 229 -29.04 6.31 17.30
N GLU A 230 -28.05 6.11 18.19
CA GLU A 230 -27.41 7.19 18.95
C GLU A 230 -26.43 8.04 18.11
N LYS A 231 -26.05 7.55 16.92
CA LYS A 231 -25.21 8.24 15.92
C LYS A 231 -23.86 8.74 16.46
N LEU A 232 -23.31 8.05 17.46
CA LEU A 232 -21.97 8.37 17.98
C LEU A 232 -20.90 8.16 16.89
N PRO A 233 -19.82 8.97 16.89
CA PRO A 233 -18.75 8.83 15.93
C PRO A 233 -17.89 7.61 16.30
N VAL A 234 -18.03 6.54 15.53
CA VAL A 234 -17.19 5.35 15.62
C VAL A 234 -16.32 5.27 14.37
N TYR A 235 -15.02 5.08 14.54
CA TYR A 235 -14.06 4.92 13.46
C TYR A 235 -13.67 3.45 13.30
N GLY A 236 -13.35 3.06 12.07
CA GLY A 236 -12.90 1.73 11.72
C GLY A 236 -11.39 1.71 11.45
N MET A 237 -10.72 0.64 11.88
CA MET A 237 -9.33 0.32 11.48
C MET A 237 -9.32 -1.03 10.74
N LYS A 238 -8.82 -1.05 9.50
CA LYS A 238 -8.70 -2.26 8.69
C LYS A 238 -7.48 -3.07 9.13
N LEU A 239 -7.69 -4.36 9.31
CA LEU A 239 -6.64 -5.37 9.43
C LEU A 239 -6.47 -6.09 8.07
N PRO A 240 -5.28 -6.05 7.44
CA PRO A 240 -5.02 -6.72 6.17
C PRO A 240 -5.12 -8.25 6.23
N THR A 241 -4.98 -8.80 7.44
CA THR A 241 -5.10 -10.23 7.73
C THR A 241 -6.33 -10.47 8.59
N GLY A 242 -7.11 -11.49 8.26
CA GLY A 242 -8.27 -11.87 9.07
C GLY A 242 -7.93 -12.42 10.45
N PHE A 243 -8.97 -12.60 11.26
CA PHE A 243 -8.89 -13.32 12.53
C PHE A 243 -9.43 -14.74 12.36
N GLN A 244 -8.81 -15.70 13.05
CA GLN A 244 -9.29 -17.08 13.08
C GLN A 244 -9.95 -17.39 14.42
N LEU A 245 -10.72 -18.48 14.45
CA LEU A 245 -11.39 -18.99 15.65
C LEU A 245 -12.40 -17.98 16.27
N ILE A 246 -13.13 -17.19 15.48
CA ILE A 246 -14.13 -16.27 16.05
C ILE A 246 -15.46 -17.00 16.31
N GLY A 247 -16.01 -16.87 17.52
CA GLY A 247 -17.32 -17.43 17.90
C GLY A 247 -17.26 -18.88 18.37
N GLN A 248 -18.36 -19.63 18.19
CA GLN A 248 -18.41 -21.08 18.47
C GLN A 248 -17.62 -21.84 17.40
N VAL A 249 -16.63 -22.63 17.83
CA VAL A 249 -15.64 -23.29 16.96
C VAL A 249 -15.74 -24.79 17.16
N GLY A 250 -15.75 -25.56 16.06
CA GLY A 250 -15.73 -27.02 16.10
C GLY A 250 -14.31 -27.61 16.02
N LEU A 251 -14.20 -28.94 16.20
CA LEU A 251 -12.92 -29.67 16.10
C LEU A 251 -12.23 -29.51 14.74
N SER A 252 -13.00 -29.40 13.65
CA SER A 252 -12.49 -29.15 12.31
C SER A 252 -11.77 -27.81 12.17
N ASP A 253 -12.25 -26.78 12.83
CA ASP A 253 -11.71 -25.42 12.73
C ASP A 253 -10.44 -25.30 13.58
N TYR A 254 -10.44 -25.93 14.76
CA TYR A 254 -9.27 -26.05 15.61
C TYR A 254 -8.14 -26.86 14.95
N THR A 255 -8.47 -27.97 14.28
CA THR A 255 -7.47 -28.78 13.57
C THR A 255 -6.92 -28.09 12.32
N LYS A 256 -7.76 -27.39 11.55
CA LYS A 256 -7.31 -26.52 10.46
C LYS A 256 -6.34 -25.45 10.96
N TRP A 257 -6.66 -24.84 12.10
CA TRP A 257 -5.79 -23.86 12.75
C TRP A 257 -4.43 -24.47 13.16
N LEU A 258 -4.44 -25.60 13.87
CA LEU A 258 -3.20 -26.31 14.25
C LEU A 258 -2.34 -26.66 13.02
N ALA A 259 -2.96 -27.13 11.93
CA ALA A 259 -2.27 -27.45 10.69
C ALA A 259 -1.64 -26.21 10.02
N HIS A 260 -2.40 -25.11 9.92
CA HIS A 260 -1.91 -23.85 9.35
C HIS A 260 -0.71 -23.29 10.12
N TYR A 261 -0.76 -23.35 11.46
CA TYR A 261 0.31 -22.85 12.31
C TYR A 261 1.54 -23.77 12.39
N SER A 262 1.34 -25.09 12.38
CA SER A 262 2.45 -26.04 12.34
C SER A 262 3.27 -25.90 11.04
N ALA A 263 2.60 -25.58 9.92
CA ALA A 263 3.26 -25.31 8.65
C ALA A 263 4.05 -23.99 8.63
N LYS A 264 3.64 -22.96 9.39
CA LYS A 264 4.39 -21.70 9.54
C LYS A 264 5.61 -21.82 10.47
N GLN A 265 5.58 -22.70 11.47
CA GLN A 265 6.71 -22.92 12.39
C GLN A 265 7.81 -23.82 11.83
N GLN A 266 7.50 -24.70 10.89
CA GLN A 266 8.55 -25.31 10.08
C GLN A 266 9.18 -24.19 9.25
N GLU A 267 10.47 -23.91 9.49
CA GLU A 267 11.34 -22.98 8.76
C GLU A 267 11.35 -23.31 7.26
N SER A 268 10.24 -23.08 6.59
CA SER A 268 10.21 -22.93 5.15
C SER A 268 10.80 -21.55 4.89
N PRO A 269 11.89 -21.44 4.10
CA PRO A 269 12.47 -20.15 3.79
C PRO A 269 11.37 -19.27 3.20
N ALA A 270 11.06 -18.16 3.88
CA ALA A 270 10.02 -17.25 3.46
C ALA A 270 10.22 -16.90 1.98
N LYS A 271 9.19 -17.17 1.17
CA LYS A 271 9.29 -17.04 -0.28
C LYS A 271 9.61 -15.58 -0.62
N PRO A 272 10.72 -15.30 -1.33
CA PRO A 272 11.10 -13.92 -1.65
C PRO A 272 10.02 -13.27 -2.52
N VAL A 273 9.55 -12.09 -2.11
CA VAL A 273 8.63 -11.26 -2.90
C VAL A 273 9.48 -10.38 -3.81
N THR A 274 9.49 -10.73 -5.10
CA THR A 274 10.20 -9.94 -6.12
C THR A 274 9.19 -9.21 -6.98
N CYS A 275 9.34 -7.88 -7.07
CA CYS A 275 8.52 -7.04 -7.93
C CYS A 275 9.41 -6.19 -8.82
N ARG A 276 8.98 -6.06 -10.08
CA ARG A 276 9.68 -5.28 -11.10
C ARG A 276 8.82 -4.09 -11.51
N SER A 277 9.47 -2.95 -11.71
CA SER A 277 8.91 -1.77 -12.36
C SER A 277 9.76 -1.43 -13.57
N TYR A 278 9.11 -0.96 -14.62
CA TYR A 278 9.74 -0.76 -15.91
C TYR A 278 9.96 0.73 -16.18
N ALA A 279 10.93 0.98 -17.03
CA ALA A 279 11.22 2.28 -17.58
C ALA A 279 10.04 2.84 -18.41
N ARG A 280 10.05 4.16 -18.63
CA ARG A 280 9.07 4.84 -19.49
C ARG A 280 9.74 5.74 -20.51
N VAL A 281 9.05 5.98 -21.62
CA VAL A 281 9.45 6.89 -22.69
C VAL A 281 8.27 7.81 -23.04
N GLY A 282 8.49 9.12 -22.96
CA GLY A 282 7.48 10.12 -23.31
C GLY A 282 7.34 10.29 -24.82
N LEU A 283 6.25 9.77 -25.39
CA LEU A 283 6.00 9.80 -26.83
C LEU A 283 5.45 11.16 -27.28
N MET A 284 4.50 11.78 -26.56
CA MET A 284 3.92 13.07 -26.96
C MET A 284 3.58 13.98 -25.76
N GLY A 285 3.50 15.29 -26.03
CA GLY A 285 3.03 16.30 -25.06
C GLY A 285 4.07 16.89 -24.10
N ASN A 286 5.27 16.32 -23.99
CA ASN A 286 6.30 16.82 -23.07
C ASN A 286 6.87 18.17 -23.54
N PRO A 287 6.96 19.20 -22.68
CA PRO A 287 6.96 19.14 -21.21
C PRO A 287 5.63 19.59 -20.53
N SER A 288 4.48 19.51 -21.21
CA SER A 288 3.21 20.09 -20.74
C SER A 288 2.62 19.44 -19.47
N ASP A 289 3.14 18.30 -19.02
CA ASP A 289 2.69 17.60 -17.80
C ASP A 289 2.85 18.45 -16.53
N GLY A 290 3.87 19.31 -16.47
CA GLY A 290 4.06 20.26 -15.37
C GLY A 290 3.22 21.54 -15.45
N PHE A 291 2.42 21.69 -16.51
CA PHE A 291 1.77 22.96 -16.90
C PHE A 291 0.26 22.80 -17.18
N ASN A 292 -0.37 21.82 -16.54
CA ASN A 292 -1.77 21.47 -16.73
C ASN A 292 -2.12 20.98 -18.16
N GLY A 293 -1.15 20.36 -18.83
CA GLY A 293 -1.28 19.85 -20.19
C GLY A 293 -1.59 18.37 -20.27
N LYS A 294 -1.33 17.79 -21.44
CA LYS A 294 -1.64 16.40 -21.79
C LYS A 294 -0.40 15.71 -22.30
N THR A 295 -0.24 14.43 -22.02
CA THR A 295 0.91 13.64 -22.51
C THR A 295 0.52 12.22 -22.90
N ILE A 296 1.31 11.61 -23.78
CA ILE A 296 1.24 10.17 -24.07
C ILE A 296 2.61 9.60 -23.82
N ALA A 297 2.69 8.55 -22.99
CA ALA A 297 3.94 7.87 -22.71
C ALA A 297 3.76 6.35 -22.71
N LEU A 298 4.87 5.66 -22.96
CA LEU A 298 4.93 4.23 -23.14
C LEU A 298 5.89 3.61 -22.12
N THR A 299 5.46 2.52 -21.49
CA THR A 299 6.30 1.69 -20.64
C THR A 299 7.16 0.77 -21.50
N ILE A 300 8.46 0.67 -21.21
CA ILE A 300 9.44 -0.10 -22.00
C ILE A 300 10.12 -1.16 -21.15
N SER A 301 10.25 -2.39 -21.68
CA SER A 301 10.85 -3.51 -20.95
C SER A 301 12.38 -3.57 -21.06
N ASN A 302 12.98 -2.74 -21.92
CA ASN A 302 14.44 -2.65 -22.09
C ASN A 302 15.15 -2.35 -20.77
N PHE A 303 14.55 -1.49 -19.94
CA PHE A 303 15.10 -1.10 -18.66
C PHE A 303 14.08 -1.29 -17.54
N TRP A 304 14.58 -1.66 -16.38
CA TRP A 304 13.79 -2.05 -15.23
C TRP A 304 14.52 -1.73 -13.92
N ALA A 305 13.72 -1.58 -12.87
CA ALA A 305 14.14 -1.64 -11.48
C ALA A 305 13.39 -2.79 -10.82
N GLU A 306 14.12 -3.64 -10.12
CA GLU A 306 13.60 -4.79 -9.41
C GLU A 306 13.92 -4.64 -7.94
N VAL A 307 12.96 -4.98 -7.10
CA VAL A 307 13.12 -5.01 -5.65
C VAL A 307 12.76 -6.41 -5.18
N THR A 308 13.61 -6.96 -4.31
CA THR A 308 13.34 -8.21 -3.62
C THR A 308 13.19 -7.92 -2.14
N LEU A 309 12.08 -8.38 -1.59
CA LEU A 309 11.78 -8.34 -0.17
C LEU A 309 11.74 -9.78 0.35
N VAL A 310 12.52 -10.06 1.40
CA VAL A 310 12.56 -11.36 2.06
C VAL A 310 12.27 -11.15 3.55
N GLU A 311 11.38 -11.94 4.13
CA GLU A 311 11.15 -11.90 5.58
C GLU A 311 12.45 -12.23 6.32
N SER A 312 12.76 -11.46 7.36
CA SER A 312 13.98 -11.63 8.15
C SER A 312 13.74 -11.22 9.60
N GLN A 313 14.60 -11.68 10.52
CA GLN A 313 14.46 -11.35 11.95
C GLN A 313 14.61 -9.85 12.24
N THR A 314 15.44 -9.16 11.46
CA THR A 314 15.70 -7.72 11.57
C THR A 314 15.34 -7.01 10.26
N LEU A 315 14.91 -5.75 10.35
CA LEU A 315 14.68 -4.92 9.16
C LEU A 315 16.02 -4.44 8.61
N VAL A 316 16.37 -4.85 7.38
CA VAL A 316 17.66 -4.56 6.75
C VAL A 316 17.43 -3.98 5.36
N LEU A 317 18.00 -2.81 5.10
CA LEU A 317 18.06 -2.23 3.75
C LEU A 317 19.46 -2.49 3.19
N LEU A 318 19.58 -3.38 2.21
CA LEU A 318 20.87 -3.76 1.66
C LEU A 318 21.34 -2.72 0.63
N PRO A 319 22.55 -2.14 0.78
CA PRO A 319 23.12 -1.24 -0.21
C PRO A 319 23.43 -2.02 -1.49
N HIS A 320 23.16 -1.40 -2.63
CA HIS A 320 23.50 -2.00 -3.91
C HIS A 320 25.02 -1.90 -4.14
N PRO A 321 25.73 -2.99 -4.52
CA PRO A 321 27.19 -2.97 -4.67
C PRO A 321 27.74 -1.88 -5.61
N LEU A 322 27.09 -1.67 -6.76
CA LEU A 322 27.47 -0.65 -7.73
C LEU A 322 26.88 0.75 -7.47
N ASN A 323 25.61 0.82 -7.07
CA ASN A 323 24.88 2.09 -6.97
C ASN A 323 24.99 2.74 -5.58
N ASP A 324 25.26 1.96 -4.53
CA ASP A 324 25.54 2.45 -3.17
C ASP A 324 26.91 1.93 -2.69
N PRO A 325 28.01 2.25 -3.40
CA PRO A 325 29.32 1.73 -3.04
C PRO A 325 29.74 2.28 -1.67
N THR A 326 30.06 1.36 -0.77
CA THR A 326 30.59 1.66 0.59
C THR A 326 32.06 1.32 0.71
N GLU A 327 32.61 0.61 -0.28
CA GLU A 327 34.01 0.20 -0.36
C GLU A 327 34.60 0.69 -1.69
N PHE A 328 35.78 1.30 -1.62
CA PHE A 328 36.48 1.86 -2.78
C PHE A 328 37.94 1.41 -2.76
N GLY A 329 38.51 1.17 -3.94
CA GLY A 329 39.91 0.76 -4.06
C GLY A 329 40.92 1.82 -3.63
N SER A 330 40.58 3.11 -3.77
CA SER A 330 41.40 4.24 -3.35
C SER A 330 40.58 5.53 -3.19
N LEU A 331 41.17 6.55 -2.55
CA LEU A 331 40.57 7.89 -2.48
C LEU A 331 40.38 8.52 -3.87
N GLN A 332 41.24 8.19 -4.84
CA GLN A 332 41.12 8.70 -6.20
C GLN A 332 39.89 8.11 -6.90
N ASP A 333 39.57 6.83 -6.65
CA ASP A 333 38.40 6.18 -7.20
C ASP A 333 37.12 6.76 -6.59
N LEU A 334 37.11 6.98 -5.26
CA LEU A 334 36.03 7.69 -4.59
C LEU A 334 35.80 9.08 -5.21
N PHE A 335 36.86 9.88 -5.38
CA PHE A 335 36.74 11.21 -5.99
C PHE A 335 36.15 11.16 -7.41
N ARG A 336 36.60 10.23 -8.24
CA ARG A 336 36.12 10.08 -9.63
C ARG A 336 34.66 9.65 -9.68
N ILE A 337 34.29 8.63 -8.90
CA ILE A 337 32.94 8.08 -8.86
C ILE A 337 31.97 9.11 -8.27
N SER A 338 32.29 9.71 -7.12
CA SER A 338 31.42 10.72 -6.49
C SER A 338 31.25 11.97 -7.34
N ARG A 339 32.27 12.37 -8.13
CA ARG A 339 32.13 13.47 -9.08
C ARG A 339 31.18 13.13 -10.23
N LYS A 340 31.18 11.87 -10.69
CA LYS A 340 30.40 11.42 -11.84
C LYS A 340 28.96 11.05 -11.48
N GLU A 341 28.77 10.31 -10.41
CA GLU A 341 27.48 9.72 -10.01
C GLU A 341 26.81 10.47 -8.85
N GLY A 342 27.54 11.40 -8.22
CA GLY A 342 27.09 12.08 -7.02
C GLY A 342 27.20 11.22 -5.76
N TYR A 343 26.51 11.67 -4.72
CA TYR A 343 26.55 11.06 -3.38
C TYR A 343 25.26 10.30 -3.04
N LEU A 344 24.24 10.39 -3.91
CA LEU A 344 22.88 10.02 -3.59
C LEU A 344 22.50 8.69 -4.24
N GLY A 345 22.36 7.69 -3.38
CA GLY A 345 22.09 6.31 -3.73
C GLY A 345 20.62 5.92 -3.85
N GLY A 346 20.36 4.63 -4.11
CA GLY A 346 19.00 4.05 -4.10
C GLY A 346 18.53 3.69 -2.70
N LEU A 347 19.45 3.50 -1.74
CA LEU A 347 19.13 3.21 -0.35
C LEU A 347 18.18 4.24 0.28
N ARG A 348 18.39 5.53 0.00
CA ARG A 348 17.52 6.61 0.47
C ARG A 348 16.09 6.49 -0.06
N LEU A 349 15.92 5.95 -1.28
CA LEU A 349 14.62 5.78 -1.92
C LEU A 349 13.85 4.67 -1.23
N LEU A 350 14.53 3.57 -0.93
CA LEU A 350 13.96 2.47 -0.14
C LEU A 350 13.48 2.97 1.23
N GLN A 351 14.35 3.69 1.95
CA GLN A 351 14.03 4.21 3.27
C GLN A 351 12.87 5.21 3.26
N ALA A 352 12.87 6.17 2.33
CA ALA A 352 11.80 7.14 2.17
C ALA A 352 10.47 6.47 1.81
N THR A 353 10.50 5.44 0.96
CA THR A 353 9.31 4.66 0.58
C THR A 353 8.74 3.93 1.79
N CYS A 354 9.57 3.22 2.56
CA CYS A 354 9.13 2.53 3.78
C CYS A 354 8.53 3.50 4.81
N LYS A 355 9.16 4.67 5.01
CA LYS A 355 8.66 5.71 5.93
C LYS A 355 7.29 6.21 5.49
N LYS A 356 7.14 6.63 4.22
CA LYS A 356 5.87 7.12 3.68
C LYS A 356 4.80 6.06 3.66
N PHE A 357 5.16 4.80 3.40
CA PHE A 357 4.23 3.67 3.43
C PHE A 357 3.66 3.45 4.83
N TYR A 358 4.51 3.41 5.86
CA TYR A 358 4.05 3.33 7.25
C TYR A 358 3.14 4.51 7.64
N GLN A 359 3.51 5.73 7.23
CA GLN A 359 2.69 6.92 7.46
C GLN A 359 1.34 6.85 6.73
N PHE A 360 1.32 6.35 5.49
CA PHE A 360 0.11 6.17 4.70
C PHE A 360 -0.83 5.18 5.39
N CYS A 361 -0.36 3.98 5.73
CA CYS A 361 -1.15 2.97 6.41
C CYS A 361 -1.67 3.48 7.77
N SER A 362 -0.83 4.18 8.54
CA SER A 362 -1.27 4.78 9.80
C SER A 362 -2.36 5.86 9.63
N LYS A 363 -2.34 6.64 8.53
CA LYS A 363 -3.36 7.65 8.25
C LYS A 363 -4.67 7.03 7.76
N GLN A 364 -4.56 6.00 6.92
CA GLN A 364 -5.70 5.27 6.35
C GLN A 364 -6.33 4.26 7.32
N GLY A 365 -5.83 4.17 8.56
CA GLY A 365 -6.32 3.20 9.53
C GLY A 365 -6.05 1.76 9.12
N ILE A 366 -4.94 1.48 8.43
CA ILE A 366 -4.51 0.11 8.07
C ILE A 366 -3.47 -0.34 9.10
N ALA A 367 -3.79 -1.41 9.83
CA ALA A 367 -2.89 -2.00 10.82
C ALA A 367 -1.78 -2.79 10.14
N LEU A 368 -0.52 -2.38 10.32
CA LEU A 368 0.63 -3.12 9.81
C LEU A 368 1.14 -4.08 10.89
N THR A 369 1.66 -5.20 10.43
CA THR A 369 2.23 -6.25 11.28
C THR A 369 3.72 -5.94 11.52
N LYS A 370 4.28 -6.34 12.67
CA LYS A 370 5.70 -6.09 13.02
C LYS A 370 6.66 -7.07 12.34
N GLN A 371 6.29 -7.61 11.19
CA GLN A 371 7.19 -8.45 10.43
C GLN A 371 8.37 -7.62 9.94
N ASN A 372 9.57 -8.15 10.18
CA ASN A 372 10.81 -7.57 9.70
C ASN A 372 11.17 -8.18 8.35
N PHE A 373 11.91 -7.42 7.54
CA PHE A 373 12.28 -7.86 6.21
C PHE A 373 13.61 -7.27 5.76
N THR A 374 14.26 -7.99 4.87
CA THR A 374 15.44 -7.55 4.15
C THR A 374 15.02 -7.09 2.76
N LEU A 375 15.33 -5.84 2.43
CA LEU A 375 15.02 -5.22 1.17
C LEU A 375 16.30 -5.00 0.37
N LYS A 376 16.33 -5.49 -0.86
CA LYS A 376 17.40 -5.20 -1.83
C LYS A 376 16.79 -4.74 -3.14
N TYR A 377 17.53 -3.96 -3.90
CA TYR A 377 17.14 -3.56 -5.25
C TYR A 377 18.25 -3.86 -6.25
N ASP A 378 17.84 -4.03 -7.50
CA ASP A 378 18.71 -4.14 -8.66
C ASP A 378 18.10 -3.32 -9.81
N THR A 379 18.94 -2.75 -10.67
CA THR A 379 18.45 -1.99 -11.82
C THR A 379 19.47 -1.95 -12.94
N ASN A 380 18.97 -2.07 -14.17
CA ASN A 380 19.74 -1.84 -15.39
C ASN A 380 19.45 -0.46 -16.01
N ILE A 381 18.69 0.42 -15.34
CA ILE A 381 18.42 1.78 -15.81
C ILE A 381 19.67 2.63 -15.57
N PRO A 382 20.29 3.21 -16.63
CA PRO A 382 21.48 4.03 -16.44
C PRO A 382 21.19 5.30 -15.63
N ARG A 383 22.00 5.57 -14.59
CA ARG A 383 21.91 6.78 -13.74
C ARG A 383 22.01 8.09 -14.52
N GLN A 384 22.73 8.07 -15.63
CA GLN A 384 22.92 9.24 -16.48
C GLN A 384 21.66 9.62 -17.28
N VAL A 385 20.70 8.70 -17.37
CA VAL A 385 19.43 8.89 -18.09
C VAL A 385 18.30 9.30 -17.10
N VAL A 386 18.69 9.78 -15.90
CA VAL A 386 17.82 10.16 -14.76
C VAL A 386 16.65 11.07 -15.15
N SER A 387 16.87 11.98 -16.11
CA SER A 387 15.87 12.91 -16.64
C SER A 387 14.77 12.29 -17.51
N LEU A 388 14.91 11.02 -17.92
CA LEU A 388 14.26 10.48 -19.11
C LEU A 388 13.58 9.12 -18.93
N ILE A 389 13.92 8.36 -17.88
CA ILE A 389 13.44 6.97 -17.72
C ILE A 389 12.81 6.71 -16.33
N GLY A 390 12.94 7.67 -15.41
CA GLY A 390 12.39 7.57 -14.06
C GLY A 390 13.02 6.44 -13.22
N PRO A 391 14.36 6.29 -13.12
CA PRO A 391 14.98 5.26 -12.29
C PRO A 391 14.58 5.40 -10.82
N VAL A 392 14.51 6.64 -10.32
CA VAL A 392 14.07 6.96 -8.95
C VAL A 392 12.65 6.45 -8.73
N CYS A 393 11.73 6.89 -9.59
CA CYS A 393 10.33 6.49 -9.60
C CYS A 393 10.14 4.98 -9.78
N ALA A 394 10.96 4.32 -10.59
CA ALA A 394 10.89 2.87 -10.83
C ALA A 394 11.28 2.09 -9.58
N ILE A 395 12.35 2.49 -8.87
CA ILE A 395 12.77 1.86 -7.60
C ILE A 395 11.69 2.07 -6.53
N VAL A 396 11.14 3.28 -6.40
CA VAL A 396 10.06 3.58 -5.45
C VAL A 396 8.80 2.75 -5.78
N SER A 397 8.42 2.67 -7.06
CA SER A 397 7.28 1.88 -7.54
C SER A 397 7.47 0.38 -7.28
N ALA A 398 8.64 -0.18 -7.60
CA ALA A 398 8.95 -1.58 -7.33
C ALA A 398 8.94 -1.89 -5.82
N THR A 399 9.48 -0.98 -5.00
CA THR A 399 9.45 -1.08 -3.54
C THR A 399 8.03 -1.08 -3.01
N LEU A 400 7.18 -0.15 -3.47
CA LEU A 400 5.78 -0.09 -3.09
C LEU A 400 5.04 -1.39 -3.46
N LYS A 401 5.25 -1.92 -4.67
CA LYS A 401 4.67 -3.21 -5.11
C LYS A 401 5.09 -4.37 -4.18
N CYS A 402 6.35 -4.41 -3.72
CA CYS A 402 6.81 -5.40 -2.74
C CYS A 402 6.14 -5.24 -1.38
N LEU A 403 6.07 -4.01 -0.86
CA LEU A 403 5.45 -3.72 0.44
C LEU A 403 3.96 -4.04 0.45
N MET A 404 3.23 -3.70 -0.62
CA MET A 404 1.82 -4.06 -0.75
C MET A 404 1.60 -5.57 -0.70
N LYS A 405 2.39 -6.35 -1.46
CA LYS A 405 2.31 -7.81 -1.44
C LYS A 405 2.73 -8.42 -0.10
N PHE A 406 3.74 -7.87 0.55
CA PHE A 406 4.24 -8.38 1.84
C PHE A 406 3.24 -8.14 2.97
N TYR A 407 2.61 -6.96 3.01
CA TYR A 407 1.61 -6.61 4.02
C TYR A 407 0.16 -6.91 3.60
N ASN A 408 -0.05 -7.64 2.50
CA ASN A 408 -1.37 -8.00 1.97
C ASN A 408 -2.31 -6.79 1.75
N ILE A 409 -1.76 -5.66 1.28
CA ILE A 409 -2.53 -4.47 0.91
C ILE A 409 -3.07 -4.66 -0.51
N THR A 410 -4.38 -4.54 -0.68
CA THR A 410 -5.05 -4.77 -1.96
C THR A 410 -5.04 -3.53 -2.86
N GLU A 411 -5.46 -3.70 -4.11
CA GLU A 411 -5.64 -2.60 -5.06
C GLU A 411 -6.76 -1.63 -4.62
N ASP A 412 -7.72 -2.09 -3.80
CA ASP A 412 -8.79 -1.26 -3.26
C ASP A 412 -8.30 -0.36 -2.12
N ASP A 413 -7.35 -0.84 -1.32
CA ASP A 413 -6.72 -0.07 -0.25
C ASP A 413 -5.79 1.03 -0.79
N LEU A 414 -5.16 0.77 -1.94
CA LEU A 414 -4.29 1.73 -2.62
C LEU A 414 -4.51 1.72 -4.15
N PRO A 415 -5.58 2.39 -4.63
CA PRO A 415 -5.93 2.47 -6.04
C PRO A 415 -4.84 3.04 -6.94
N LYS A 416 -4.85 2.70 -8.24
CA LYS A 416 -3.84 3.15 -9.22
C LYS A 416 -3.56 4.67 -9.20
N PRO A 417 -4.57 5.57 -9.21
CA PRO A 417 -4.31 7.01 -9.17
C PRO A 417 -3.62 7.45 -7.87
N ILE A 418 -4.02 6.86 -6.74
CA ILE A 418 -3.46 7.16 -5.43
C ILE A 418 -2.03 6.63 -5.31
N ARG A 419 -1.71 5.47 -5.91
CA ARG A 419 -0.32 4.97 -6.01
C ARG A 419 0.58 5.92 -6.77
N ALA A 420 0.11 6.43 -7.90
CA ALA A 420 0.86 7.41 -8.68
C ALA A 420 1.16 8.65 -7.83
N ASN A 421 0.19 9.17 -7.07
CA ASN A 421 0.41 10.29 -6.15
C ASN A 421 1.31 9.94 -4.96
N PHE A 422 1.20 8.72 -4.41
CA PHE A 422 2.08 8.26 -3.34
C PHE A 422 3.55 8.29 -3.78
N ILE A 423 3.85 7.78 -4.98
CA ILE A 423 5.20 7.77 -5.52
C ILE A 423 5.72 9.20 -5.69
N LEU A 424 4.87 10.14 -6.13
CA LEU A 424 5.22 11.58 -6.19
C LEU A 424 5.64 12.09 -4.82
N ASN A 425 4.82 11.86 -3.81
CA ASN A 425 5.02 12.40 -2.47
C ASN A 425 6.28 11.84 -1.81
N VAL A 426 6.74 10.64 -2.20
CA VAL A 426 8.06 10.13 -1.78
C VAL A 426 9.18 10.95 -2.41
N GLU A 427 9.08 11.28 -3.70
CA GLU A 427 10.11 12.05 -4.40
C GLU A 427 10.12 13.52 -3.99
N THR A 428 8.97 14.20 -3.97
CA THR A 428 8.87 15.64 -3.72
C THR A 428 8.86 15.98 -2.24
N ASP A 429 7.99 15.36 -1.45
CA ASP A 429 7.74 15.82 -0.09
C ASP A 429 8.77 15.27 0.91
N GLU A 430 9.31 14.08 0.64
CA GLU A 430 10.29 13.44 1.51
C GLU A 430 11.72 13.69 1.05
N LEU A 431 11.99 13.55 -0.25
CA LEU A 431 13.35 13.61 -0.80
C LEU A 431 13.67 14.94 -1.49
N PHE A 432 12.69 15.85 -1.63
CA PHE A 432 12.83 17.16 -2.26
C PHE A 432 13.39 17.09 -3.70
N ILE A 433 13.09 16.00 -4.40
CA ILE A 433 13.47 15.79 -5.80
C ILE A 433 12.39 16.42 -6.68
N THR A 434 12.81 17.25 -7.64
CA THR A 434 11.88 17.79 -8.65
C THR A 434 11.49 16.68 -9.62
N ALA A 435 10.21 16.28 -9.62
CA ALA A 435 9.69 15.20 -10.44
C ALA A 435 8.53 15.67 -11.36
N GLY A 436 8.51 15.20 -12.61
CA GLY A 436 7.45 15.49 -13.60
C GLY A 436 6.23 14.59 -13.40
N LEU A 437 5.02 15.01 -13.83
CA LEU A 437 3.78 14.33 -13.45
C LEU A 437 3.58 12.94 -14.09
N GLN A 438 4.08 12.77 -15.31
CA GLN A 438 3.81 11.61 -16.16
C GLN A 438 4.49 10.30 -15.73
N ASP A 439 5.67 10.39 -15.11
CA ASP A 439 6.61 9.26 -14.96
C ASP A 439 6.00 8.10 -14.21
N ARG A 440 5.48 8.40 -13.02
CA ARG A 440 4.86 7.43 -12.12
C ARG A 440 3.50 6.93 -12.61
N VAL A 441 2.75 7.76 -13.33
CA VAL A 441 1.43 7.36 -13.85
C VAL A 441 1.64 6.21 -14.83
N VAL A 442 2.54 6.37 -15.80
CA VAL A 442 2.82 5.32 -16.78
C VAL A 442 3.44 4.08 -16.14
N GLN A 443 4.31 4.25 -15.14
CA GLN A 443 4.90 3.11 -14.41
C GLN A 443 3.89 2.33 -13.55
N VAL A 444 2.80 2.96 -13.09
CA VAL A 444 1.73 2.31 -12.32
C VAL A 444 0.69 1.68 -13.24
N TYR A 445 0.31 2.37 -14.32
CA TYR A 445 -0.71 1.89 -15.25
C TYR A 445 -0.19 0.84 -16.22
N GLU A 446 1.11 0.92 -16.55
CA GLU A 446 1.83 0.08 -17.51
C GLU A 446 1.25 0.15 -18.94
N GLY A 447 2.07 -0.15 -19.94
CA GLY A 447 1.69 -0.03 -21.36
C GLY A 447 1.73 1.39 -21.92
N LEU A 448 0.83 1.69 -22.85
CA LEU A 448 0.68 2.98 -23.52
C LEU A 448 -0.47 3.76 -22.88
N VAL A 449 -0.18 4.93 -22.33
CA VAL A 449 -1.16 5.69 -21.55
C VAL A 449 -1.23 7.13 -22.04
N TYR A 450 -2.46 7.57 -22.34
CA TYR A 450 -2.79 8.98 -22.50
C TYR A 450 -3.14 9.56 -21.13
N MET A 451 -2.57 10.72 -20.81
CA MET A 451 -2.69 11.37 -19.50
C MET A 451 -3.09 12.82 -19.70
N ASP A 452 -4.17 13.22 -19.02
CA ASP A 452 -4.66 14.60 -18.96
C ASP A 452 -4.47 15.15 -17.54
N PHE A 453 -3.62 16.17 -17.42
CA PHE A 453 -3.32 16.85 -16.16
C PHE A 453 -4.03 18.21 -16.05
N SER A 454 -5.13 18.42 -16.77
CA SER A 454 -5.86 19.67 -16.74
C SER A 454 -6.23 20.09 -15.32
N LYS A 455 -6.16 21.41 -15.09
CA LYS A 455 -6.31 22.00 -13.76
C LYS A 455 -7.63 21.61 -13.09
N GLN A 456 -8.72 21.57 -13.86
CA GLN A 456 -10.04 21.20 -13.36
C GLN A 456 -10.06 19.77 -12.80
N LEU A 457 -9.49 18.80 -13.51
CA LEU A 457 -9.45 17.40 -13.06
C LEU A 457 -8.58 17.25 -11.80
N MET A 458 -7.41 17.89 -11.81
CA MET A 458 -6.47 17.86 -10.68
C MET A 458 -7.06 18.51 -9.42
N GLU A 459 -7.84 19.59 -9.54
CA GLU A 459 -8.51 20.26 -8.42
C GLU A 459 -9.77 19.51 -7.93
N GLU A 460 -10.54 18.91 -8.83
CA GLU A 460 -11.78 18.18 -8.49
C GLU A 460 -11.49 16.86 -7.77
N ARG A 461 -10.48 16.09 -8.23
CA ARG A 461 -10.25 14.70 -7.78
C ARG A 461 -8.90 14.46 -7.15
N GLY A 462 -7.96 15.41 -7.26
CA GLY A 462 -6.57 15.24 -6.80
C GLY A 462 -5.68 14.42 -7.73
N TYR A 463 -6.18 14.01 -8.89
CA TYR A 463 -5.43 13.28 -9.93
C TYR A 463 -6.02 13.55 -11.32
N GLY A 464 -5.25 13.25 -12.37
CA GLY A 464 -5.63 13.48 -13.76
C GLY A 464 -6.46 12.34 -14.38
N GLU A 465 -6.88 12.51 -15.63
CA GLU A 465 -7.52 11.42 -16.38
C GLU A 465 -6.47 10.56 -17.08
N TYR A 466 -6.49 9.25 -16.84
CA TYR A 466 -5.50 8.30 -17.34
C TYR A 466 -6.19 7.22 -18.16
N ILE A 467 -5.94 7.21 -19.47
CA ILE A 467 -6.62 6.34 -20.44
C ILE A 467 -5.59 5.41 -21.09
N PRO A 468 -5.64 4.08 -20.82
CA PRO A 468 -4.85 3.10 -21.55
C PRO A 468 -5.23 3.09 -23.03
N LEU A 469 -4.24 3.08 -23.92
CA LEU A 469 -4.41 3.00 -25.37
C LEU A 469 -4.05 1.61 -25.90
N ASP A 470 -4.60 1.25 -27.07
CA ASP A 470 -4.29 -0.04 -27.71
C ASP A 470 -2.82 -0.11 -28.16
N MET A 471 -2.18 -1.24 -27.87
CA MET A 471 -0.78 -1.52 -28.18
C MET A 471 -0.59 -2.61 -29.24
N SER A 472 -1.68 -3.12 -29.82
CA SER A 472 -1.64 -4.30 -30.68
C SER A 472 -0.91 -4.06 -32.01
N SER A 473 -0.89 -2.82 -32.50
CA SER A 473 -0.31 -2.47 -33.81
C SER A 473 0.75 -1.37 -33.75
N LEU A 474 1.45 -1.22 -32.62
CA LEU A 474 2.45 -0.15 -32.48
C LEU A 474 3.60 -0.30 -33.49
N PRO A 475 4.07 0.80 -34.09
CA PRO A 475 5.26 0.78 -34.92
C PRO A 475 6.51 0.61 -34.05
N THR A 476 7.63 0.28 -34.68
CA THR A 476 8.91 0.13 -33.98
C THR A 476 9.49 1.50 -33.66
N PHE A 477 9.52 1.85 -32.38
CA PHE A 477 10.22 3.02 -31.89
C PHE A 477 11.67 2.68 -31.53
N TRP A 478 12.53 3.69 -31.51
CA TRP A 478 13.91 3.57 -31.10
C TRP A 478 14.28 4.65 -30.09
N LEU A 479 15.29 4.37 -29.28
CA LEU A 479 15.84 5.26 -28.26
C LEU A 479 17.35 5.40 -28.49
N GLY A 480 17.81 6.64 -28.60
CA GLY A 480 19.22 7.00 -28.65
C GLY A 480 19.60 7.85 -27.44
N TYR A 481 20.72 7.59 -26.79
CA TYR A 481 21.16 8.39 -25.63
C TYR A 481 22.68 8.50 -25.53
N LEU A 482 23.15 9.53 -24.82
CA LEU A 482 24.57 9.77 -24.59
C LEU A 482 25.06 8.90 -23.42
N GLY A 483 26.21 8.24 -23.58
CA GLY A 483 26.82 7.42 -22.52
C GLY A 483 27.45 8.24 -21.38
N ASP A 484 27.72 9.53 -21.63
CA ASP A 484 28.12 10.49 -20.60
C ASP A 484 27.48 11.85 -20.90
N PRO A 485 26.21 12.04 -20.50
CA PRO A 485 25.54 13.30 -20.71
C PRO A 485 26.25 14.36 -19.87
N SER A 486 26.74 15.40 -20.54
CA SER A 486 27.11 16.64 -19.86
C SER A 486 25.95 17.09 -18.98
N ASP A 487 26.27 17.67 -17.82
CA ASP A 487 25.42 18.17 -16.73
C ASP A 487 24.39 19.26 -17.15
N SER A 488 23.79 19.16 -18.35
CA SER A 488 22.93 20.14 -18.99
C SER A 488 21.55 20.24 -18.33
N GLY A 489 21.23 19.35 -17.37
CA GLY A 489 20.09 19.50 -16.46
C GLY A 489 20.26 20.62 -15.42
N ARG A 490 21.46 21.18 -15.26
CA ARG A 490 21.71 22.36 -14.42
C ARG A 490 21.51 23.70 -15.13
N ILE A 491 21.22 23.70 -16.42
CA ILE A 491 20.84 24.93 -17.11
C ILE A 491 19.39 25.20 -16.68
N HIS A 492 19.24 26.05 -15.66
CA HIS A 492 17.96 26.48 -15.13
C HIS A 492 17.10 27.07 -16.25
N SER A 493 16.17 26.29 -16.78
CA SER A 493 15.17 26.83 -17.69
C SER A 493 14.17 27.63 -16.83
N ASN A 494 14.08 28.94 -17.07
CA ASN A 494 13.12 29.82 -16.40
C ASN A 494 11.68 29.60 -16.91
N VAL A 495 11.43 28.62 -17.78
CA VAL A 495 10.13 28.35 -18.42
C VAL A 495 9.00 28.24 -17.40
N ARG A 496 9.25 27.63 -16.24
CA ARG A 496 8.23 27.56 -15.18
C ARG A 496 7.86 28.94 -14.61
N GLN A 497 8.84 29.80 -14.41
CA GLN A 497 8.59 31.18 -13.97
C GLN A 497 7.89 31.99 -15.06
N ARG A 498 8.32 31.86 -16.32
CA ARG A 498 7.70 32.52 -17.49
C ARG A 498 6.22 32.14 -17.63
N TRP A 499 5.89 30.87 -17.43
CA TRP A 499 4.50 30.39 -17.41
C TRP A 499 3.70 30.95 -16.23
N LEU A 500 4.27 30.95 -15.01
CA LEU A 500 3.62 31.53 -13.83
C LEU A 500 3.38 33.05 -13.98
N ASN A 501 4.26 33.74 -14.70
CA ASN A 501 4.11 35.16 -15.04
C ASN A 501 3.06 35.39 -16.15
N GLY A 502 2.53 34.33 -16.75
CA GLY A 502 1.50 34.43 -17.79
C GLY A 502 2.02 34.90 -19.14
N GLU A 503 3.30 34.69 -19.47
CA GLU A 503 3.84 35.02 -20.79
C GLU A 503 3.07 34.28 -21.90
N THR A 504 2.58 35.04 -22.87
CA THR A 504 1.64 34.55 -23.89
C THR A 504 2.24 33.44 -24.75
N ASP A 505 3.51 33.57 -25.13
CA ASP A 505 4.23 32.60 -25.95
C ASP A 505 4.35 31.23 -25.26
N VAL A 506 4.70 31.21 -23.97
CA VAL A 506 4.82 29.97 -23.19
C VAL A 506 3.45 29.35 -22.94
N VAL A 507 2.44 30.16 -22.59
CA VAL A 507 1.08 29.66 -22.34
C VAL A 507 0.46 29.07 -23.62
N GLU A 508 0.61 29.74 -24.76
CA GLU A 508 0.15 29.24 -26.05
C GLU A 508 0.91 27.97 -26.47
N ALA A 509 2.23 27.91 -26.27
CA ALA A 509 2.99 26.69 -26.53
C ALA A 509 2.52 25.52 -25.67
N MET A 510 2.23 25.73 -24.37
CA MET A 510 1.70 24.67 -23.50
C MET A 510 0.32 24.17 -23.96
N LYS A 511 -0.54 25.07 -24.46
CA LYS A 511 -1.82 24.67 -25.09
C LYS A 511 -1.58 23.87 -26.37
N ARG A 512 -0.66 24.33 -27.23
CA ARG A 512 -0.32 23.62 -28.47
C ARG A 512 0.27 22.23 -28.20
N PHE A 513 1.07 22.03 -27.15
CA PHE A 513 1.53 20.70 -26.74
C PHE A 513 0.37 19.77 -26.37
N ALA A 514 -0.65 20.30 -25.69
CA ALA A 514 -1.84 19.54 -25.34
C ALA A 514 -2.65 19.15 -26.60
N GLU A 515 -2.85 20.08 -27.54
CA GLU A 515 -3.50 19.83 -28.84
C GLU A 515 -2.76 18.77 -29.67
N LEU A 516 -1.43 18.89 -29.79
CA LEU A 516 -0.59 17.90 -30.48
C LEU A 516 -0.74 16.50 -29.86
N THR A 517 -1.01 16.43 -28.56
CA THR A 517 -1.24 15.17 -27.86
C THR A 517 -2.61 14.58 -28.19
N ASP A 518 -3.66 15.41 -28.31
CA ASP A 518 -4.98 14.96 -28.77
C ASP A 518 -4.95 14.50 -30.23
N GLU A 519 -4.25 15.25 -31.11
CA GLU A 519 -4.02 14.85 -32.50
C GLU A 519 -3.26 13.51 -32.58
N ALA A 520 -2.24 13.32 -31.73
CA ALA A 520 -1.50 12.07 -31.67
C ALA A 520 -2.36 10.91 -31.15
N ARG A 521 -3.24 11.15 -30.17
CA ARG A 521 -4.21 10.16 -29.70
C ARG A 521 -5.12 9.69 -30.84
N ALA A 522 -5.60 10.62 -31.67
CA ALA A 522 -6.37 10.29 -32.86
C ALA A 522 -5.55 9.45 -33.85
N ALA A 523 -4.28 9.82 -34.10
CA ALA A 523 -3.38 9.07 -34.97
C ALA A 523 -3.09 7.63 -34.45
N PHE A 524 -2.96 7.44 -33.14
CA PHE A 524 -2.87 6.10 -32.55
C PHE A 524 -4.14 5.27 -32.77
N HIS A 525 -5.32 5.91 -32.72
CA HIS A 525 -6.60 5.24 -32.93
C HIS A 525 -6.82 4.85 -34.40
N THR A 526 -6.50 5.75 -35.33
CA THR A 526 -6.61 5.50 -36.78
C THR A 526 -5.43 4.72 -37.36
N LYS A 527 -4.37 4.49 -36.57
CA LYS A 527 -3.10 3.86 -36.98
C LYS A 527 -2.37 4.64 -38.08
N ASP A 528 -2.49 5.97 -38.06
CA ASP A 528 -1.81 6.88 -38.99
C ASP A 528 -0.39 7.21 -38.50
N TRP A 529 0.55 6.30 -38.78
CA TRP A 529 1.95 6.44 -38.39
C TRP A 529 2.69 7.59 -39.07
N PRO A 530 2.47 7.89 -40.37
CA PRO A 530 3.04 9.08 -41.00
C PRO A 530 2.62 10.37 -40.30
N LYS A 531 1.33 10.52 -39.95
CA LYS A 531 0.87 11.68 -39.19
C LYS A 531 1.51 11.73 -37.81
N LEU A 532 1.63 10.59 -37.12
CA LEU A 532 2.31 10.54 -35.82
C LEU A 532 3.78 10.99 -35.92
N ALA A 533 4.51 10.58 -36.97
CA ALA A 533 5.89 10.99 -37.20
C ALA A 533 5.98 12.52 -37.38
N GLN A 534 5.09 13.12 -38.16
CA GLN A 534 5.00 14.58 -38.32
C GLN A 534 4.75 15.28 -36.98
N LEU A 535 3.79 14.79 -36.19
CA LEU A 535 3.47 15.35 -34.88
C LEU A 535 4.65 15.27 -33.90
N MET A 536 5.46 14.20 -33.97
CA MET A 536 6.66 14.07 -33.14
C MET A 536 7.71 15.14 -33.46
N ASP A 537 7.94 15.43 -34.74
CA ASP A 537 8.84 16.51 -35.16
C ASP A 537 8.29 17.89 -34.78
N GLU A 538 7.00 18.14 -34.97
CA GLU A 538 6.34 19.40 -34.56
C GLU A 538 6.48 19.64 -33.05
N ASN A 539 6.31 18.58 -32.24
CA ASN A 539 6.51 18.62 -30.79
C ASN A 539 7.96 19.00 -30.42
N PHE A 540 8.95 18.47 -31.15
CA PHE A 540 10.34 18.84 -30.93
C PHE A 540 10.64 20.30 -31.30
N GLU A 541 10.16 20.76 -32.47
CA GLU A 541 10.39 22.14 -32.91
C GLU A 541 9.72 23.16 -31.98
N LEU A 542 8.50 22.88 -31.51
CA LEU A 542 7.83 23.71 -30.52
C LEU A 542 8.60 23.74 -29.20
N ARG A 543 9.22 22.63 -28.80
CA ARG A 543 10.05 22.62 -27.59
C ARG A 543 11.34 23.41 -27.78
N ARG A 544 11.94 23.33 -28.97
CA ARG A 544 13.14 24.08 -29.33
C ARG A 544 12.90 25.59 -29.33
N SER A 545 11.74 26.06 -29.81
CA SER A 545 11.41 27.48 -29.80
C SER A 545 11.27 28.05 -28.38
N ILE A 546 10.75 27.27 -27.42
CA ILE A 546 10.54 27.72 -26.04
C ILE A 546 11.79 27.59 -25.16
N TYR A 547 12.50 26.46 -25.26
CA TYR A 547 13.65 26.19 -24.39
C TYR A 547 14.97 26.74 -24.95
N THR A 548 15.04 27.09 -26.23
CA THR A 548 16.25 27.53 -26.95
C THR A 548 17.33 26.44 -27.05
N ASP A 549 18.25 26.61 -28.00
CA ASP A 549 19.29 25.63 -28.30
C ASP A 549 20.28 25.43 -27.13
N ASP A 550 20.55 26.49 -26.37
CA ASP A 550 21.46 26.46 -25.22
C ASP A 550 20.93 25.55 -24.09
N CYS A 551 19.62 25.58 -23.83
CA CYS A 551 19.02 24.72 -22.80
C CYS A 551 18.87 23.27 -23.26
N LEU A 552 18.66 23.03 -24.55
CA LEU A 552 18.57 21.68 -25.09
C LEU A 552 19.93 21.01 -25.16
N GLY A 553 21.01 21.78 -25.34
CA GLY A 553 22.38 21.30 -25.32
C GLY A 553 22.83 20.65 -26.64
N PRO A 554 24.12 20.79 -27.00
CA PRO A 554 24.62 20.42 -28.32
C PRO A 554 24.55 18.91 -28.59
N GLY A 555 24.70 18.08 -27.56
CA GLY A 555 24.61 16.62 -27.70
C GLY A 555 23.22 16.14 -28.13
N ASN A 556 22.16 16.73 -27.58
CA ASN A 556 20.79 16.39 -27.95
C ASN A 556 20.46 16.86 -29.36
N LEU A 557 20.88 18.07 -29.73
CA LEU A 557 20.69 18.61 -31.09
C LEU A 557 21.42 17.79 -32.15
N LYS A 558 22.64 17.31 -31.85
CA LYS A 558 23.40 16.44 -32.75
C LYS A 558 22.69 15.11 -33.01
N MET A 559 22.14 14.47 -31.96
CA MET A 559 21.37 13.23 -32.11
C MET A 559 20.10 13.44 -32.96
N VAL A 560 19.41 14.57 -32.77
CA VAL A 560 18.22 14.93 -33.58
C VAL A 560 18.59 15.13 -35.05
N GLN A 561 19.64 15.90 -35.33
CA GLN A 561 20.11 16.14 -36.70
C GLN A 561 20.51 14.83 -37.39
N LEU A 562 21.21 13.96 -36.67
CA LEU A 562 21.61 12.65 -37.18
C LEU A 562 20.38 11.80 -37.56
N ALA A 563 19.38 11.70 -36.68
CA ALA A 563 18.16 10.95 -36.97
C ALA A 563 17.40 11.49 -38.20
N ARG A 564 17.35 12.82 -38.37
CA ARG A 564 16.69 13.45 -39.51
C ARG A 564 17.37 13.19 -40.85
N GLN A 565 18.70 13.03 -40.87
CA GLN A 565 19.44 12.66 -42.10
C GLN A 565 18.98 11.31 -42.66
N PHE A 566 18.57 10.39 -41.79
CA PHE A 566 18.04 9.08 -42.17
C PHE A 566 16.51 9.08 -42.37
N GLY A 567 15.85 10.25 -42.28
CA GLY A 567 14.40 10.38 -42.47
C GLY A 567 13.57 9.84 -41.30
N SER A 568 14.15 9.72 -40.10
CA SER A 568 13.39 9.38 -38.89
C SER A 568 12.84 10.65 -38.23
N ALA A 569 11.57 10.60 -37.83
CA ALA A 569 11.03 11.58 -36.90
C ALA A 569 11.69 11.38 -35.53
N VAL A 570 11.93 12.48 -34.80
CA VAL A 570 12.70 12.45 -33.57
C VAL A 570 12.29 13.56 -32.61
N LYS A 571 12.30 13.24 -31.32
CA LYS A 571 12.05 14.22 -30.25
C LYS A 571 12.73 13.79 -28.96
N LEU A 572 12.63 14.64 -27.94
CA LEU A 572 13.11 14.34 -26.59
C LEU A 572 12.03 13.60 -25.78
N PRO A 573 12.33 12.43 -25.18
CA PRO A 573 11.37 11.69 -24.38
C PRO A 573 11.19 12.23 -22.95
N GLY A 574 12.03 13.18 -22.51
CA GLY A 574 12.08 13.73 -21.14
C GLY A 574 12.82 15.07 -21.11
N SER A 575 13.45 15.45 -19.99
CA SER A 575 14.07 16.78 -19.85
C SER A 575 15.38 16.96 -20.65
N GLY A 576 16.06 15.89 -21.06
CA GLY A 576 17.22 15.93 -21.97
C GLY A 576 18.22 14.79 -21.70
N GLY A 577 19.10 14.46 -22.67
CA GLY A 577 20.11 13.40 -22.58
C GLY A 577 19.83 12.15 -23.44
N ALA A 578 18.65 12.08 -24.07
CA ALA A 578 18.24 11.04 -24.99
C ALA A 578 17.20 11.58 -25.98
N VAL A 579 17.05 10.85 -27.07
CA VAL A 579 16.08 11.07 -28.14
C VAL A 579 15.28 9.80 -28.37
N VAL A 580 13.99 9.96 -28.65
CA VAL A 580 13.11 8.89 -29.12
C VAL A 580 12.65 9.24 -30.52
N GLY A 581 12.56 8.24 -31.38
CA GLY A 581 12.08 8.47 -32.74
C GLY A 581 11.30 7.30 -33.32
N LEU A 582 10.73 7.59 -34.48
CA LEU A 582 9.95 6.68 -35.30
C LEU A 582 10.55 6.69 -36.70
N CYS A 583 11.08 5.54 -37.11
CA CYS A 583 11.60 5.33 -38.46
C CYS A 583 10.72 4.28 -39.16
N MET A 584 10.13 4.67 -40.28
CA MET A 584 9.22 3.79 -41.03
C MET A 584 9.95 2.84 -41.99
N ASP A 585 11.22 3.13 -42.31
CA ASP A 585 12.06 2.36 -43.21
C ASP A 585 13.04 1.48 -42.42
N PRO A 586 12.86 0.14 -42.40
CA PRO A 586 13.71 -0.77 -41.65
C PRO A 586 15.19 -0.77 -42.09
N ASP A 587 15.48 -0.52 -43.37
CA ASP A 587 16.86 -0.55 -43.89
C ASP A 587 17.62 0.68 -43.39
N ARG A 588 16.98 1.85 -43.45
CA ARG A 588 17.54 3.09 -42.89
C ARG A 588 17.70 3.04 -41.38
N LEU A 589 16.86 2.28 -40.68
CA LEU A 589 16.99 2.08 -39.24
C LEU A 589 18.30 1.36 -38.88
N VAL A 590 18.74 0.40 -39.71
CA VAL A 590 20.02 -0.31 -39.52
C VAL A 590 21.20 0.63 -39.77
N GLU A 591 21.14 1.45 -40.82
CA GLU A 591 22.17 2.46 -41.12
C GLU A 591 22.26 3.52 -40.03
N MET A 592 21.11 4.03 -39.59
CA MET A 592 21.02 5.00 -38.49
C MET A 592 21.62 4.43 -37.21
N LYS A 593 21.35 3.16 -36.88
CA LYS A 593 21.96 2.50 -35.71
C LYS A 593 23.49 2.56 -35.78
N ARG A 594 24.10 2.28 -36.93
CA ARG A 594 25.56 2.35 -37.11
C ARG A 594 26.06 3.79 -36.95
N ALA A 595 25.39 4.75 -37.56
CA ALA A 595 25.76 6.16 -37.47
C ALA A 595 25.70 6.69 -36.02
N PHE A 596 24.69 6.29 -35.24
CA PHE A 596 24.60 6.64 -33.82
C PHE A 596 25.76 6.04 -33.01
N GLN A 597 26.13 4.78 -33.28
CA GLN A 597 27.24 4.10 -32.61
C GLN A 597 28.59 4.75 -32.96
N GLU A 598 28.83 5.10 -34.22
CA GLU A 598 30.02 5.83 -34.68
C GLU A 598 30.11 7.24 -34.07
N ALA A 599 28.97 7.88 -33.83
CA ALA A 599 28.89 9.15 -33.13
C ALA A 599 29.09 9.06 -31.60
N GLY A 600 29.35 7.86 -31.06
CA GLY A 600 29.54 7.61 -29.62
C GLY A 600 28.24 7.60 -28.81
N CYS A 601 27.08 7.49 -29.47
CA CYS A 601 25.78 7.40 -28.82
C CYS A 601 25.36 5.93 -28.66
N VAL A 602 24.61 5.64 -27.60
CA VAL A 602 23.99 4.32 -27.43
C VAL A 602 22.66 4.31 -28.17
N PHE A 603 22.37 3.24 -28.90
CA PHE A 603 21.15 3.06 -29.68
C PHE A 603 20.47 1.74 -29.29
N CYS A 604 19.18 1.79 -28.95
CA CYS A 604 18.38 0.60 -28.69
C CYS A 604 16.98 0.70 -29.31
N LEU A 605 16.48 -0.41 -29.84
CA LEU A 605 15.08 -0.52 -30.24
C LEU A 605 14.20 -0.64 -28.99
N ILE A 606 13.08 0.09 -28.97
CA ILE A 606 12.15 0.06 -27.85
C ILE A 606 11.35 -1.25 -27.91
N VAL A 607 11.30 -1.94 -26.78
CA VAL A 607 10.45 -3.10 -26.55
C VAL A 607 9.31 -2.65 -25.63
N PRO A 608 8.09 -2.45 -26.15
CA PRO A 608 6.94 -2.06 -25.35
C PRO A 608 6.64 -3.11 -24.27
N HIS A 609 6.44 -2.67 -23.02
CA HIS A 609 5.97 -3.55 -21.96
C HIS A 609 4.43 -3.62 -22.00
N ARG A 610 3.88 -4.83 -22.15
CA ARG A 610 2.44 -5.06 -22.09
C ARG A 610 2.06 -5.39 -20.64
N PRO A 611 1.08 -4.69 -20.04
CA PRO A 611 0.60 -5.05 -18.72
C PRO A 611 0.09 -6.48 -18.77
N SER A 612 0.51 -7.30 -17.81
CA SER A 612 -0.15 -8.57 -17.56
C SER A 612 -1.61 -8.26 -17.24
N LYS A 613 -2.54 -8.77 -18.08
CA LYS A 613 -3.97 -8.72 -17.74
C LYS A 613 -4.09 -9.27 -16.32
N SER A 614 -4.48 -8.44 -15.36
CA SER A 614 -5.15 -8.95 -14.18
C SER A 614 -6.24 -9.86 -14.71
N VAL A 615 -6.34 -11.06 -14.16
CA VAL A 615 -7.51 -11.91 -14.38
C VAL A 615 -8.67 -11.14 -13.77
N GLU A 616 -9.22 -10.18 -14.53
CA GLU A 616 -10.58 -9.72 -14.36
C GLU A 616 -11.39 -10.99 -14.61
N SER A 617 -11.80 -11.62 -13.51
CA SER A 617 -12.88 -12.57 -13.48
C SER A 617 -14.07 -11.89 -14.13
N SER A 618 -14.20 -12.11 -15.43
CA SER A 618 -15.29 -11.64 -16.24
C SER A 618 -16.56 -12.37 -15.79
N LYS A 619 -17.41 -11.59 -15.10
CA LYS A 619 -18.82 -11.83 -14.77
C LYS A 619 -19.15 -12.78 -13.63
#